data_AF-T4VDX1-F1
#
_entry.id   AF-T4VDX1-F1
#
_cell.length_a   1.000
_cell.length_b   1.000
_cell.length_c   1.000
_cell.angle_alpha   90.00
_cell.angle_beta   90.00
_cell.angle_gamma   90.00
#
_symmetry.space_group_name_H-M   'P 1'
#
loop_
_entity.id
_entity.type
_entity.pdbx_description
1 polymer ?
#
loop_
_entity_poly.entity_id
_entity_poly.type
_entity_poly.pdbx_seq_one_letter_code
_entity_poly.pdbx_strand_id
1 'polypeptide(L)' 'MSEVRVRENETLDSALRRFKRSCAMSGIMSEVRKREHYDKPSVRRKKKAEAARRKNAKK' A
#
# COMPACT_ATOMS: atom_id res chain seq x y z
N MET A 1 8.12 0.63 6.72
CA MET A 1 7.34 1.27 7.81
C MET A 1 7.27 2.76 7.50
N SER A 2 6.10 3.39 7.60
CA SER A 2 5.90 4.81 7.32
C SER A 2 5.91 5.61 8.63
N GLU A 3 6.97 6.37 8.88
CA GLU A 3 7.05 7.31 10.00
C GLU A 3 6.64 8.71 9.52
N VAL A 4 5.75 9.39 10.26
CA VAL A 4 5.38 10.78 10.01
C VAL A 4 5.59 11.56 11.29
N ARG A 5 6.57 12.47 11.29
CA ARG A 5 6.82 13.39 12.39
C ARG A 5 5.89 14.59 12.28
N VAL A 6 5.12 14.85 13.34
CA VAL A 6 4.21 16.00 13.42
C VAL A 6 5.02 17.25 13.64
N ARG A 7 4.74 18.31 12.88
CA ARG A 7 5.38 19.63 13.05
C ARG A 7 4.58 20.48 14.04
N GLU A 8 5.24 21.41 14.73
CA GLU A 8 4.66 22.22 15.80
C GLU A 8 3.47 23.11 15.35
N ASN A 9 3.34 23.41 14.05
CA ASN A 9 2.25 24.21 13.48
C ASN A 9 1.22 23.38 12.68
N GLU A 10 1.04 22.09 13.00
CA GLU A 10 0.07 21.24 12.32
C GLU A 10 -1.14 20.89 13.18
N THR A 11 -2.32 20.92 12.56
CA THR A 11 -3.50 20.30 13.15
C THR A 11 -3.40 18.77 13.07
N LEU A 12 -3.91 18.09 14.10
CA LEU A 12 -3.92 16.62 14.19
C LEU A 12 -4.46 15.95 12.92
N ASP A 13 -5.50 16.52 12.33
CA ASP A 13 -6.17 15.97 11.15
C ASP A 13 -5.30 16.05 9.88
N SER A 14 -4.48 17.10 9.75
CA SER A 14 -3.50 17.24 8.67
C SER A 14 -2.39 16.18 8.75
N ALA A 15 -1.91 15.91 9.97
CA ALA A 15 -0.93 14.85 10.22
C ALA A 15 -1.50 13.46 9.89
N LEU A 16 -2.73 13.17 10.33
CA LEU A 16 -3.43 11.92 10.03
C LEU A 16 -3.64 11.70 8.53
N ARG A 17 -4.01 12.76 7.79
CA ARG A 17 -4.18 12.67 6.33
C ARG A 17 -2.87 12.37 5.61
N ARG A 18 -1.74 12.88 6.10
CA ARG A 18 -0.41 12.61 5.55
C ARG A 18 0.05 11.19 5.88
N PHE A 19 -0.21 10.74 7.11
CA PHE A 19 0.04 9.37 7.52
C PHE A 19 -0.75 8.37 6.68
N LYS A 20 -2.06 8.57 6.49
CA LYS A 20 -2.89 7.72 5.61
C LYS A 20 -2.36 7.66 4.19
N ARG A 21 -1.91 8.80 3.63
CA ARG A 21 -1.26 8.83 2.30
C ARG A 21 0.06 8.07 2.28
N SER A 22 0.90 8.23 3.30
CA SER A 22 2.18 7.51 3.43
C SER A 22 1.97 5.98 3.54
N CYS A 23 0.97 5.54 4.32
CA CYS A 23 0.56 4.14 4.44
C CYS A 23 0.01 3.57 3.11
N ALA A 24 -0.75 4.37 2.37
CA ALA A 24 -1.26 3.97 1.06
C ALA A 24 -0.14 3.83 0.01
N MET A 25 0.80 4.79 -0.02
CA MET A 25 1.94 4.78 -0.94
C MET A 25 2.93 3.66 -0.64
N SER A 26 3.18 3.38 0.64
CA SER A 26 4.03 2.27 1.06
C SER A 26 3.40 0.89 0.81
N GLY A 27 2.09 0.83 0.49
CA GLY A 27 1.43 -0.40 0.08
C GLY A 27 1.28 -1.45 1.19
N ILE A 28 1.49 -1.08 2.45
CA ILE A 28 1.49 -1.97 3.63
C ILE A 28 0.19 -2.77 3.69
N MET A 29 -0.96 -2.12 3.51
CA MET A 29 -2.27 -2.78 3.49
C MET A 29 -2.41 -3.82 2.37
N SER A 30 -1.79 -3.59 1.21
CA SER A 30 -1.80 -4.54 0.10
C SER A 30 -0.91 -5.75 0.37
N GLU A 31 0.13 -5.57 1.18
CA GLU A 31 1.07 -6.63 1.55
C GLU A 31 0.49 -7.52 2.64
N VAL A 32 -0.16 -6.93 3.65
CA VAL A 32 -0.92 -7.68 4.67
C VAL A 32 -1.91 -8.63 4.00
N ARG A 33 -2.75 -8.11 3.10
CA ARG A 33 -3.74 -8.93 2.35
C ARG A 33 -3.13 -10.05 1.51
N LYS A 34 -1.91 -9.85 0.98
CA LYS A 34 -1.20 -10.88 0.21
C LYS A 34 -0.58 -11.96 1.09
N ARG A 35 -0.38 -11.67 2.38
CA ARG A 35 0.27 -12.56 3.36
C ARG A 35 -0.73 -13.20 4.33
N GLU A 36 -2.00 -12.80 4.29
CA GLU A 36 -3.08 -13.38 5.12
C GLU A 36 -3.17 -14.91 5.01
N HIS A 37 -2.92 -15.46 3.82
CA HIS A 37 -2.89 -16.90 3.59
C HIS A 37 -1.73 -17.28 2.66
N TYR A 38 -1.29 -18.54 2.75
CA TYR A 38 -0.30 -19.06 1.84
C TYR A 38 -0.89 -19.23 0.43
N ASP A 39 -0.31 -18.53 -0.53
CA ASP A 39 -0.52 -18.77 -1.95
C ASP A 39 0.66 -19.56 -2.53
N LYS A 40 0.36 -20.63 -3.29
CA LYS A 40 1.36 -21.37 -4.07
C LYS A 40 2.14 -20.40 -4.98
N PRO A 41 3.45 -20.59 -5.21
CA PRO A 41 4.27 -19.66 -6.01
C PRO A 41 3.71 -19.37 -7.41
N SER A 42 3.08 -20.36 -8.06
CA SER A 42 2.42 -20.19 -9.36
C SER A 42 1.25 -19.19 -9.29
N VAL A 43 0.41 -19.30 -8.26
CA VAL A 43 -0.72 -18.38 -8.03
C VAL A 43 -0.23 -16.97 -7.76
N ARG A 44 0.84 -16.81 -6.97
CA ARG A 44 1.48 -15.50 -6.73
C ARG A 44 1.99 -14.86 -8.02
N ARG A 45 2.64 -15.64 -8.89
CA ARG A 45 3.13 -15.17 -10.22
C ARG A 45 1.96 -14.73 -11.12
N LYS A 46 0.88 -15.52 -11.16
CA LYS A 46 -0.34 -15.19 -11.94
C LYS A 46 -0.99 -13.89 -11.43
N LYS A 47 -1.23 -13.77 -10.12
CA LYS A 47 -1.80 -12.55 -9.49
C LYS A 47 -0.93 -11.31 -9.76
N LYS A 48 0.41 -11.44 -9.73
CA LYS A 48 1.34 -10.34 -10.04
C LYS A 48 1.23 -9.89 -11.51
N ALA A 49 1.18 -10.83 -12.46
CA ALA A 49 1.06 -10.53 -13.87
C ALA A 49 -0.28 -9.84 -14.20
N GLU A 50 -1.38 -10.32 -13.62
CA GLU A 50 -2.70 -9.73 -13.79
C GLU A 50 -2.77 -8.29 -13.24
N ALA A 51 -2.20 -8.06 -12.05
CA ALA A 51 -2.11 -6.72 -11.47
C ALA A 51 -1.31 -5.75 -12.35
N ALA A 52 -0.21 -6.21 -12.97
CA ALA A 52 0.58 -5.41 -13.89
C ALA A 52 -0.20 -5.06 -15.17
N ARG A 53 -0.90 -6.05 -15.76
CA ARG A 53 -1.77 -5.83 -16.93
C ARG A 53 -2.86 -4.81 -16.64
N ARG A 54 -3.56 -4.94 -15.50
CA ARG A 54 -4.60 -3.98 -15.08
C ARG A 54 -4.05 -2.57 -14.87
N LYS A 55 -2.82 -2.43 -14.36
CA LYS A 55 -2.17 -1.12 -14.20
C LYS A 55 -1.82 -0.50 -15.55
N ASN A 56 -1.29 -1.29 -16.49
CA ASN A 56 -0.91 -0.81 -17.81
C ASN A 56 -2.12 -0.47 -18.68
N ALA A 57 -3.24 -1.18 -18.54
CA ALA A 57 -4.49 -0.90 -19.27
C ALA A 57 -5.22 0.36 -18.76
N LYS A 58 -4.91 0.84 -17.55
CA LYS A 58 -5.44 2.08 -16.98
C LYS A 58 -4.54 3.29 -17.23
N LYS A 59 -3.37 3.08 -17.81
CA LYS A 59 -2.46 4.15 -18.24
C LYS A 59 -2.82 4.54 -19.67
#